data_AF-A0A5C6SWK3-F1
#
_entry.id   AF-A0A5C6SWK3-F1
#
_cell.length_a   1.000
_cell.length_b   1.000
_cell.length_c   1.000
_cell.angle_alpha   90.00
_cell.angle_beta   90.00
_cell.angle_gamma   90.00
#
_symmetry.space_group_name_H-M   'P 1'
#
loop_
_entity.id
_entity.type
_entity.pdbx_description
1 polymer ?
#
loop_
_entity_poly.entity_id
_entity_poly.type
_entity_poly.pdbx_seq_one_letter_code
_entity_poly.pdbx_strand_id
1 'polypeptide(L)'
;MNELGRLMFGGSSRSFTLDEIVGIKKKLDGWKDSLPECLRPKNLVFPLHLSLHVQQPLMGFMQIVLKSEYKDSSQILAACSGKAPETVLNEAKKMLETIMRLYYTRRNFEFYDPWIAFALTAIGNAVVADLAEGSDDDPQISAGYWSTLFFAAQGLNKQSRNYHVSRLLAIQLQKAMKPEDLQLVQTHAMAARMEDDEPVLIAEHSDSLWSIPGLAIMNIDPDRTRLKNVIAGVQDPDMQSV
;
A
#
# COMPACT_ATOMS: atom_id res chain seq x y z
N MET A 1 12.34 -14.99 0.69
CA MET A 1 11.24 -14.00 0.52
C MET A 1 10.28 -14.33 -0.62
N ASN A 2 10.70 -14.99 -1.70
CA ASN A 2 9.79 -15.39 -2.80
C ASN A 2 8.62 -16.27 -2.36
N GLU A 3 8.77 -17.02 -1.26
CA GLU A 3 7.68 -17.75 -0.59
C GLU A 3 6.53 -16.82 -0.20
N LEU A 4 6.81 -15.67 0.45
CA LEU A 4 5.79 -14.68 0.82
C LEU A 4 5.02 -14.19 -0.41
N GLY A 5 5.73 -13.89 -1.50
CA GLY A 5 5.12 -13.45 -2.77
C GLY A 5 4.25 -14.54 -3.41
N ARG A 6 4.74 -15.78 -3.47
CA ARG A 6 3.93 -16.92 -3.95
C ARG A 6 2.72 -17.18 -3.06
N LEU A 7 2.84 -16.98 -1.75
CA LEU A 7 1.75 -17.25 -0.82
C LEU A 7 0.70 -16.13 -0.83
N MET A 8 1.12 -14.89 -1.07
CA MET A 8 0.22 -13.74 -1.22
C MET A 8 -0.50 -13.70 -2.58
N PHE A 9 0.17 -14.16 -3.65
CA PHE A 9 -0.28 -13.90 -5.03
C PHE A 9 -0.33 -15.14 -5.93
N GLY A 10 0.00 -16.33 -5.41
CA GLY A 10 0.16 -17.56 -6.21
C GLY A 10 -1.12 -18.37 -6.44
N GLY A 11 -2.31 -17.82 -6.18
CA GLY A 11 -3.59 -18.43 -6.53
C GLY A 11 -4.01 -19.67 -5.72
N SER A 12 -3.21 -20.12 -4.74
CA SER A 12 -3.62 -21.18 -3.82
C SER A 12 -4.41 -20.61 -2.65
N SER A 13 -5.72 -20.89 -2.58
CA SER A 13 -6.63 -20.47 -1.49
C SER A 13 -6.38 -21.16 -0.13
N ARG A 14 -5.15 -21.58 0.14
CA ARG A 14 -4.78 -22.27 1.37
C ARG A 14 -4.53 -21.24 2.48
N SER A 15 -5.21 -21.41 3.61
CA SER A 15 -4.88 -20.66 4.84
C SER A 15 -3.51 -21.07 5.38
N PHE A 16 -2.76 -20.09 5.89
CA PHE A 16 -1.46 -20.33 6.51
C PHE A 16 -1.62 -21.15 7.79
N THR A 17 -0.72 -22.11 8.00
CA THR A 17 -0.56 -22.73 9.32
C THR A 17 0.15 -21.80 10.27
N LEU A 18 -0.07 -21.97 11.57
CA LEU A 18 0.60 -21.18 12.61
C LEU A 18 2.13 -21.23 12.50
N ASP A 19 2.69 -22.41 12.22
CA ASP A 19 4.14 -22.60 12.06
C ASP A 19 4.70 -21.85 10.85
N GLU A 20 3.96 -21.80 9.73
CA GLU A 20 4.35 -21.04 8.55
C GLU A 20 4.38 -19.53 8.85
N ILE A 21 3.37 -19.02 9.56
CA ILE A 21 3.31 -17.60 9.97
C ILE A 21 4.52 -17.27 10.84
N VAL A 22 4.77 -18.05 11.90
CA VAL A 22 5.91 -17.82 12.81
C VAL A 22 7.24 -17.94 12.04
N GLY A 23 7.36 -18.90 11.14
CA GLY A 23 8.55 -19.10 10.31
C GLY A 23 8.84 -17.91 9.39
N ILE A 24 7.81 -17.36 8.75
CA ILE A 24 7.93 -16.17 7.89
C ILE A 24 8.36 -14.95 8.71
N LYS A 25 7.74 -14.72 9.88
CA LYS A 25 8.11 -13.60 10.76
C LYS A 25 9.57 -13.67 11.17
N LYS A 26 10.04 -14.85 11.60
CA LYS A 26 11.46 -15.07 11.95
C LYS A 26 12.40 -14.80 10.77
N LYS A 27 12.03 -15.21 9.56
CA LYS A 27 12.82 -14.93 8.35
C LYS A 27 12.90 -13.43 8.05
N LEU A 28 11.80 -12.68 8.21
CA LEU A 28 11.76 -11.23 8.01
C LEU A 28 12.62 -10.49 9.04
N ASP A 29 12.55 -10.90 10.31
CA ASP A 29 13.39 -10.33 11.38
C ASP A 29 14.87 -10.66 11.14
N GLY A 30 15.18 -11.92 10.84
CA GLY A 30 16.55 -12.35 10.54
C GLY A 30 17.14 -11.61 9.34
N TRP A 31 16.33 -11.35 8.30
CA TRP A 31 16.75 -10.52 7.18
C TRP A 31 17.10 -9.10 7.62
N LYS A 32 16.23 -8.46 8.39
CA LYS A 32 16.44 -7.11 8.94
C LYS A 32 17.71 -7.03 9.78
N ASP A 33 17.95 -8.03 10.62
CA ASP A 33 19.10 -8.08 11.52
C ASP A 33 20.42 -8.37 10.78
N SER A 34 20.33 -9.09 9.65
CA SER A 34 21.46 -9.41 8.78
C SER A 34 21.86 -8.30 7.80
N LEU A 35 21.18 -7.15 7.80
CA LEU A 35 21.48 -6.06 6.88
C LEU A 35 22.93 -5.56 7.06
N PRO A 36 23.68 -5.38 5.95
CA PRO A 36 25.00 -4.74 5.97
C PRO A 36 24.98 -3.40 6.70
N GLU A 37 26.09 -3.01 7.29
CA GLU A 37 26.15 -1.78 8.09
C GLU A 37 25.70 -0.53 7.31
N CYS A 38 26.03 -0.42 6.02
CA CYS A 38 25.60 0.67 5.15
C CYS A 38 24.09 0.71 4.85
N LEU A 39 23.39 -0.40 5.08
CA LEU A 39 21.94 -0.55 4.90
C LEU A 39 21.17 -0.56 6.23
N ARG A 40 21.87 -0.42 7.37
CA ARG A 40 21.21 -0.25 8.66
C ARG A 40 20.45 1.08 8.68
N PRO A 41 19.27 1.15 9.34
CA PRO A 41 18.43 2.36 9.34
C PRO A 41 19.17 3.66 9.68
N LYS A 42 20.12 3.62 10.63
CA LYS A 42 20.92 4.77 11.05
C LYS A 42 21.90 5.31 9.99
N ASN A 43 22.22 4.51 8.97
CA ASN A 43 23.27 4.78 7.99
C ASN A 43 22.71 5.04 6.57
N LEU A 44 21.41 5.24 6.43
CA LEU A 44 20.76 5.42 5.13
C LEU A 44 21.02 6.81 4.56
N VAL A 45 21.93 6.87 3.59
CA VAL A 45 22.26 8.11 2.90
C VAL A 45 21.42 8.28 1.63
N PHE A 46 21.25 7.20 0.86
CA PHE A 46 20.64 7.27 -0.47
C PHE A 46 19.13 6.94 -0.45
N PRO A 47 18.32 7.70 -1.22
CA PRO A 47 16.89 7.41 -1.39
C PRO A 47 16.60 5.98 -1.84
N LEU A 48 17.46 5.40 -2.68
CA LEU A 48 17.32 4.00 -3.11
C LEU A 48 17.43 3.02 -1.93
N HIS A 49 18.21 3.32 -0.88
CA HIS A 49 18.29 2.46 0.29
C HIS A 49 16.97 2.43 1.08
N LEU A 50 16.14 3.46 0.95
CA LEU A 50 14.81 3.50 1.56
C LEU A 50 13.87 2.45 0.96
N SER A 51 14.11 2.04 -0.29
CA SER A 51 13.34 1.00 -0.96
C SER A 51 13.57 -0.41 -0.40
N LEU A 52 14.71 -0.61 0.27
CA LEU A 52 15.16 -1.88 0.83
C LEU A 52 14.61 -2.14 2.23
N HIS A 53 13.46 -1.58 2.63
CA HIS A 53 12.98 -1.77 3.99
C HIS A 53 11.74 -2.68 4.09
N VAL A 54 11.72 -3.47 5.18
CA VAL A 54 10.74 -4.56 5.45
C VAL A 54 9.30 -4.07 5.59
N GLN A 55 9.04 -2.77 5.73
CA GLN A 55 7.72 -2.28 6.15
C GLN A 55 6.65 -2.67 5.14
N GLN A 56 6.97 -2.67 3.84
CA GLN A 56 6.03 -3.11 2.82
C GLN A 56 5.64 -4.59 2.95
N PRO A 57 6.58 -5.55 2.90
CA PRO A 57 6.23 -6.96 3.10
C PRO A 57 5.70 -7.23 4.52
N LEU A 58 6.11 -6.46 5.53
CA LEU A 58 5.61 -6.59 6.91
C LEU A 58 4.17 -6.12 7.05
N MET A 59 3.78 -5.02 6.41
CA MET A 59 2.39 -4.53 6.41
C MET A 59 1.47 -5.56 5.78
N GLY A 60 1.81 -6.05 4.58
CA GLY A 60 1.05 -7.12 3.92
C GLY A 60 0.99 -8.38 4.78
N PHE A 61 2.12 -8.80 5.36
CA PHE A 61 2.17 -9.95 6.25
C PHE A 61 1.35 -9.78 7.54
N MET A 62 1.35 -8.62 8.18
CA MET A 62 0.55 -8.43 9.41
C MET A 62 -0.95 -8.33 9.11
N GLN A 63 -1.34 -7.78 7.95
CA GLN A 63 -2.73 -7.85 7.49
C GLN A 63 -3.22 -9.29 7.31
N ILE A 64 -2.33 -10.21 6.91
CA ILE A 64 -2.63 -11.64 6.87
C ILE A 64 -2.90 -12.20 8.26
N VAL A 65 -1.98 -11.94 9.18
CA VAL A 65 -2.06 -12.46 10.56
C VAL A 65 -3.35 -12.00 11.23
N LEU A 66 -3.72 -10.73 11.09
CA LEU A 66 -4.93 -10.16 11.68
C LEU A 66 -6.23 -10.79 11.18
N LYS A 67 -6.22 -11.32 9.95
CA LYS A 67 -7.38 -11.99 9.33
C LYS A 67 -7.36 -13.51 9.53
N SER A 68 -6.32 -14.05 10.15
CA SER A 68 -6.20 -15.48 10.45
C SER A 68 -6.90 -15.82 11.77
N GLU A 69 -7.28 -17.09 11.93
CA GLU A 69 -7.77 -17.63 13.21
C GLU A 69 -6.71 -17.60 14.33
N TYR A 70 -5.44 -17.36 13.98
CA TYR A 70 -4.31 -17.39 14.90
C TYR A 70 -3.92 -16.03 15.48
N LYS A 71 -4.65 -14.95 15.19
CA LYS A 71 -4.27 -13.59 15.61
C LYS A 71 -3.96 -13.47 17.12
N ASP A 72 -4.72 -14.19 17.95
CA ASP A 72 -4.61 -14.18 19.41
C ASP A 72 -3.72 -15.31 19.97
N SER A 73 -3.05 -16.08 19.10
CA SER A 73 -2.18 -17.17 19.50
C SER A 73 -0.96 -16.66 20.28
N SER A 74 -0.62 -17.33 21.38
CA SER A 74 0.57 -17.03 22.18
C SER A 74 1.88 -17.11 21.38
N GLN A 75 1.92 -17.96 20.35
CA GLN A 75 3.07 -18.09 19.45
C GLN A 75 3.21 -16.89 18.53
N ILE A 76 2.10 -16.31 18.07
CA ILE A 76 2.10 -15.08 17.28
C ILE A 76 2.55 -13.91 18.15
N LEU A 77 2.02 -13.82 19.37
CA LEU A 77 2.45 -12.80 20.33
C LEU A 77 3.97 -12.88 20.58
N ALA A 78 4.51 -14.09 20.78
CA ALA A 78 5.94 -14.32 20.92
C ALA A 78 6.74 -13.92 19.66
N ALA A 79 6.26 -14.27 18.47
CA ALA A 79 6.88 -13.88 17.19
C ALA A 79 6.86 -12.36 16.94
N CYS A 80 5.89 -11.66 17.53
CA CYS A 80 5.76 -10.21 17.55
C CYS A 80 6.44 -9.55 18.76
N SER A 81 7.36 -10.25 19.43
CA SER A 81 8.12 -9.74 20.57
C SER A 81 7.23 -9.25 21.73
N GLY A 82 6.11 -9.94 21.96
CA GLY A 82 5.14 -9.59 23.01
C GLY A 82 4.13 -8.51 22.61
N LYS A 83 4.19 -7.98 21.39
CA LYS A 83 3.26 -6.96 20.89
C LYS A 83 2.08 -7.60 20.16
N ALA A 84 0.89 -7.03 20.35
CA ALA A 84 -0.28 -7.39 19.56
C ALA A 84 0.00 -7.17 18.04
N PRO A 85 -0.48 -8.03 17.13
CA PRO A 85 -0.27 -7.88 15.69
C PRO A 85 -0.72 -6.53 15.14
N GLU A 86 -1.80 -5.96 15.69
CA GLU A 86 -2.33 -4.63 15.37
C GLU A 86 -1.28 -3.55 15.64
N THR A 87 -0.61 -3.63 16.78
CA THR A 87 0.46 -2.70 17.18
C THR A 87 1.63 -2.80 16.21
N VAL A 88 2.02 -4.02 15.82
CA VAL A 88 3.12 -4.23 14.87
C VAL A 88 2.75 -3.70 13.47
N LEU A 89 1.51 -3.91 13.03
CA LEU A 89 1.01 -3.33 11.78
C LEU A 89 1.04 -1.80 11.82
N ASN A 90 0.57 -1.19 12.91
CA ASN A 90 0.56 0.26 13.07
C ASN A 90 1.98 0.85 13.07
N GLU A 91 2.92 0.20 13.75
CA GLU A 91 4.35 0.58 13.71
C GLU A 91 4.92 0.49 12.28
N ALA A 92 4.55 -0.55 11.53
CA ALA A 92 4.97 -0.71 10.14
C ALA A 92 4.39 0.40 9.24
N LYS A 93 3.09 0.73 9.39
CA LYS A 93 2.42 1.84 8.70
C LYS A 93 3.15 3.17 8.95
N LYS A 94 3.36 3.52 10.23
CA LYS A 94 4.04 4.77 10.64
C LYS A 94 5.46 4.86 10.10
N MET A 95 6.21 3.76 10.16
CA MET A 95 7.59 3.72 9.68
C MET A 95 7.66 3.88 8.15
N LEU A 96 6.73 3.26 7.42
CA LEU A 96 6.64 3.43 5.97
C LEU A 96 6.28 4.87 5.60
N GLU A 97 5.29 5.47 6.26
CA GLU A 97 4.93 6.87 6.06
C GLU A 97 6.12 7.79 6.33
N THR A 98 6.84 7.56 7.43
CA THR A 98 8.05 8.33 7.79
C THR A 98 9.11 8.23 6.70
N ILE A 99 9.38 7.02 6.21
CA ILE A 99 10.31 6.78 5.11
C ILE A 99 9.88 7.57 3.87
N MET A 100 8.57 7.61 3.57
CA MET A 100 8.09 8.27 2.37
C MET A 100 8.16 9.79 2.46
N ARG A 101 7.84 10.36 3.62
CA ARG A 101 8.04 11.80 3.87
C ARG A 101 9.52 12.17 3.77
N LEU A 102 10.44 11.37 4.31
CA LEU A 102 11.88 11.57 4.18
C LEU A 102 12.36 11.49 2.72
N TYR A 103 11.85 10.51 1.97
CA TYR A 103 12.14 10.37 0.54
C TYR A 103 11.74 11.66 -0.20
N TYR A 104 10.51 12.14 0.03
CA TYR A 104 9.99 13.34 -0.61
C TYR A 104 10.86 14.57 -0.34
N THR A 105 11.29 14.79 0.91
CA THR A 105 12.17 15.91 1.26
C THR A 105 13.50 15.89 0.51
N ARG A 106 14.03 14.70 0.16
CA ARG A 106 15.34 14.57 -0.50
C ARG A 106 15.28 14.53 -2.02
N ARG A 107 14.22 13.94 -2.59
CA ARG A 107 14.15 13.62 -4.04
C ARG A 107 12.92 14.14 -4.74
N ASN A 108 11.97 14.75 -4.02
CA ASN A 108 10.61 15.02 -4.50
C ASN A 108 9.99 13.78 -5.20
N PHE A 109 8.92 13.96 -5.97
CA PHE A 109 8.26 12.88 -6.71
C PHE A 109 8.25 13.10 -8.24
N GLU A 110 9.09 14.00 -8.75
CA GLU A 110 9.12 14.33 -10.18
C GLU A 110 9.81 13.22 -11.02
N PHE A 111 10.71 12.45 -10.42
CA PHE A 111 11.46 11.40 -11.13
C PHE A 111 10.77 10.05 -11.05
N TYR A 112 10.80 9.30 -12.15
CA TYR A 112 10.31 7.92 -12.23
C TYR A 112 10.90 7.05 -11.10
N ASP A 113 10.03 6.52 -10.24
CA ASP A 113 10.38 5.52 -9.25
C ASP A 113 9.15 4.63 -8.93
N PRO A 114 9.10 3.39 -9.44
CA PRO A 114 7.96 2.49 -9.26
C PRO A 114 7.76 2.05 -7.82
N TRP A 115 8.81 2.06 -7.00
CA TRP A 115 8.69 1.70 -5.59
C TRP A 115 7.90 2.75 -4.81
N ILE A 116 8.05 4.03 -5.16
CA ILE A 116 7.28 5.12 -4.52
C ILE A 116 5.80 4.92 -4.77
N ALA A 117 5.37 4.70 -6.01
CA ALA A 117 3.94 4.57 -6.27
C ALA A 117 3.34 3.39 -5.52
N PHE A 118 4.04 2.25 -5.48
CA PHE A 118 3.64 1.11 -4.66
C PHE A 118 3.47 1.51 -3.19
N ALA A 119 4.44 2.24 -2.65
CA ALA A 119 4.44 2.63 -1.26
C ALA A 119 3.37 3.67 -0.90
N LEU A 120 3.14 4.64 -1.79
CA LEU A 120 2.08 5.64 -1.65
C LEU A 120 0.69 5.01 -1.77
N THR A 121 0.50 4.04 -2.65
CA THR A 121 -0.75 3.26 -2.72
C THR A 121 -0.98 2.48 -1.44
N ALA A 122 0.05 1.82 -0.88
CA ALA A 122 -0.08 1.05 0.35
C ALA A 122 -0.50 1.93 1.55
N ILE A 123 0.16 3.07 1.77
CA ILE A 123 -0.21 3.98 2.87
C ILE A 123 -1.54 4.70 2.59
N GLY A 124 -1.80 5.08 1.34
CA GLY A 124 -3.05 5.75 0.95
C GLY A 124 -4.26 4.86 1.21
N ASN A 125 -4.24 3.61 0.75
CA ASN A 125 -5.32 2.66 0.99
C ASN A 125 -5.46 2.30 2.48
N ALA A 126 -4.35 2.22 3.22
CA ALA A 126 -4.41 2.00 4.67
C ALA A 126 -5.14 3.14 5.38
N VAL A 127 -4.84 4.39 5.03
CA VAL A 127 -5.47 5.58 5.63
C VAL A 127 -6.94 5.71 5.20
N VAL A 128 -7.28 5.38 3.95
CA VAL A 128 -8.68 5.31 3.51
C VAL A 128 -9.46 4.31 4.38
N ALA A 129 -8.90 3.15 4.67
CA ALA A 129 -9.53 2.17 5.56
C ALA A 129 -9.65 2.72 7.00
N ASP A 130 -8.59 3.33 7.52
CA ASP A 130 -8.59 3.91 8.88
C ASP A 130 -9.62 5.07 9.02
N LEU A 131 -9.82 5.89 7.98
CA LEU A 131 -10.85 6.93 7.91
C LEU A 131 -12.27 6.35 7.71
N ALA A 132 -12.39 5.19 7.05
CA ALA A 132 -13.66 4.52 6.83
C ALA A 132 -14.21 3.86 8.10
N GLU A 133 -13.34 3.28 8.93
CA GLU A 133 -13.68 2.63 10.21
C GLU A 133 -14.15 3.63 11.28
N GLY A 134 -14.09 4.94 11.00
CA GLY A 134 -14.44 5.98 11.96
C GLY A 134 -13.34 6.11 12.99
N SER A 135 -12.20 6.63 12.56
CA SER A 135 -11.13 7.03 13.47
C SER A 135 -11.68 7.97 14.55
N ASP A 136 -11.31 7.70 15.81
CA ASP A 136 -11.57 8.50 17.01
C ASP A 136 -11.94 9.96 16.73
N ASP A 137 -12.94 10.50 17.45
CA ASP A 137 -13.39 11.91 17.43
C ASP A 137 -12.26 12.96 17.68
N ASP A 138 -10.99 12.54 17.80
CA ASP A 138 -9.82 13.39 17.86
C ASP A 138 -9.53 14.05 16.48
N PRO A 139 -9.74 15.37 16.36
CA PRO A 139 -9.47 16.10 15.12
C PRO A 139 -8.00 16.04 14.69
N GLN A 140 -7.06 15.86 15.62
CA GLN A 140 -5.64 15.82 15.33
C GLN A 140 -5.22 14.52 14.65
N ILE A 141 -5.84 13.39 15.04
CA ILE A 141 -5.63 12.09 14.39
C ILE A 141 -6.17 12.13 12.96
N SER A 142 -7.39 12.65 12.79
CA SER A 142 -8.02 12.81 11.48
C SER A 142 -7.20 13.74 10.56
N ALA A 143 -6.66 14.83 11.09
CA ALA A 143 -5.75 15.72 10.35
C ALA A 143 -4.46 15.01 9.90
N GLY A 144 -3.91 14.11 10.74
CA GLY A 144 -2.78 13.26 10.38
C GLY A 144 -3.10 12.36 9.18
N TYR A 145 -4.25 11.70 9.22
CA TYR A 145 -4.73 10.86 8.12
C TYR A 145 -4.94 11.65 6.83
N TRP A 146 -5.61 12.81 6.87
CA TRP A 146 -5.75 13.64 5.68
C TRP A 146 -4.40 14.14 5.13
N SER A 147 -3.44 14.45 6.01
CA SER A 147 -2.09 14.81 5.57
C SER A 147 -1.43 13.67 4.77
N THR A 148 -1.57 12.43 5.24
CA THR A 148 -1.01 11.24 4.57
C THR A 148 -1.76 10.93 3.28
N LEU A 149 -3.09 11.09 3.26
CA LEU A 149 -3.91 10.89 2.08
C LEU A 149 -3.58 11.91 0.98
N PHE A 150 -3.46 13.19 1.34
CA PHE A 150 -3.01 14.27 0.46
C PHE A 150 -1.63 13.96 -0.13
N PHE A 151 -0.70 13.55 0.74
CA PHE A 151 0.66 13.22 0.35
C PHE A 151 0.72 12.06 -0.65
N ALA A 152 -0.04 10.99 -0.40
CA ALA A 152 -0.16 9.85 -1.31
C ALA A 152 -0.76 10.25 -2.67
N ALA A 153 -1.88 10.97 -2.65
CA ALA A 153 -2.54 11.44 -3.87
C ALA A 153 -1.61 12.35 -4.70
N GLN A 154 -0.94 13.31 -4.07
CA GLN A 154 -0.01 14.20 -4.76
C GLN A 154 1.16 13.44 -5.37
N GLY A 155 1.76 12.49 -4.64
CA GLY A 155 2.89 11.73 -5.15
C GLY A 155 2.52 10.80 -6.31
N LEU A 156 1.38 10.13 -6.23
CA LEU A 156 0.86 9.30 -7.34
C LEU A 156 0.57 10.14 -8.59
N ASN A 157 0.01 11.34 -8.43
CA ASN A 157 -0.19 12.27 -9.54
C ASN A 157 1.14 12.72 -10.16
N LYS A 158 2.16 13.03 -9.36
CA LYS A 158 3.49 13.38 -9.90
C LYS A 158 4.13 12.21 -10.66
N GLN A 159 4.03 11.00 -10.12
CA GLN A 159 4.51 9.78 -10.75
C GLN A 159 3.72 9.42 -12.03
N SER A 160 2.44 9.82 -12.15
CA SER A 160 1.60 9.57 -13.34
C SER A 160 2.15 10.21 -14.62
N ARG A 161 2.93 11.29 -14.49
CA ARG A 161 3.61 11.95 -15.62
C ARG A 161 4.75 11.12 -16.20
N ASN A 162 5.23 10.13 -15.44
CA ASN A 162 6.37 9.30 -15.82
C ASN A 162 5.96 7.93 -16.36
N TYR A 163 4.81 7.37 -15.93
CA TYR A 163 4.33 6.07 -16.39
C TYR A 163 2.85 5.83 -16.04
N HIS A 164 2.15 5.13 -16.95
CA HIS A 164 0.69 4.95 -16.87
C HIS A 164 0.22 4.16 -15.64
N VAL A 165 1.00 3.20 -15.12
CA VAL A 165 0.60 2.44 -13.92
C VAL A 165 0.38 3.38 -12.73
N SER A 166 1.19 4.43 -12.56
CA SER A 166 0.96 5.37 -11.46
C SER A 166 -0.31 6.21 -11.65
N ARG A 167 -0.71 6.50 -12.89
CA ARG A 167 -2.01 7.14 -13.18
C ARG A 167 -3.16 6.25 -12.72
N LEU A 168 -3.10 4.97 -13.04
CA LEU A 168 -4.08 3.98 -12.63
C LEU A 168 -4.17 3.85 -11.10
N LEU A 169 -3.03 3.84 -10.42
CA LEU A 169 -2.99 3.83 -8.96
C LEU A 169 -3.58 5.12 -8.34
N ALA A 170 -3.35 6.28 -8.95
CA ALA A 170 -3.94 7.55 -8.50
C ALA A 170 -5.47 7.55 -8.63
N ILE A 171 -5.99 7.06 -9.76
CA ILE A 171 -7.43 6.92 -10.02
C ILE A 171 -8.05 5.94 -9.03
N GLN A 172 -7.41 4.79 -8.81
CA GLN A 172 -7.89 3.83 -7.83
C GLN A 172 -7.97 4.42 -6.43
N LEU A 173 -6.93 5.12 -5.99
CA LEU A 173 -6.91 5.72 -4.67
C LEU A 173 -8.07 6.72 -4.51
N GLN A 174 -8.35 7.55 -5.53
CA GLN A 174 -9.48 8.47 -5.51
C GLN A 174 -10.83 7.77 -5.42
N LYS A 175 -11.02 6.67 -6.15
CA LYS A 175 -12.23 5.85 -6.08
C LYS A 175 -12.46 5.21 -4.71
N ALA A 176 -11.40 4.97 -3.95
CA ALA A 176 -11.49 4.37 -2.61
C ALA A 176 -11.90 5.40 -1.54
N MET A 177 -11.73 6.70 -1.79
CA MET A 177 -12.05 7.77 -0.84
C MET A 177 -13.57 7.96 -0.69
N LYS A 178 -14.02 8.40 0.49
CA LYS A 178 -15.36 8.97 0.64
C LYS A 178 -15.46 10.29 -0.14
N PRO A 179 -16.67 10.71 -0.56
CA PRO A 179 -16.84 11.96 -1.31
C PRO A 179 -16.25 13.19 -0.59
N GLU A 180 -16.40 13.29 0.74
CA GLU A 180 -15.84 14.37 1.53
C GLU A 180 -14.30 14.40 1.52
N ASP A 181 -13.66 13.24 1.67
CA ASP A 181 -12.20 13.11 1.64
C ASP A 181 -11.65 13.42 0.24
N LEU A 182 -12.35 12.96 -0.81
CA LEU A 182 -12.00 13.25 -2.19
C LEU A 182 -12.05 14.75 -2.49
N GLN A 183 -13.11 15.43 -2.05
CA GLN A 183 -13.25 16.88 -2.24
C GLN A 183 -12.10 17.64 -1.56
N LEU A 184 -11.74 17.24 -0.34
CA LEU A 184 -10.62 17.84 0.40
C LEU A 184 -9.30 17.62 -0.34
N VAL A 185 -9.03 16.39 -0.79
CA VAL A 185 -7.83 16.07 -1.57
C VAL A 185 -7.77 16.89 -2.87
N GLN A 186 -8.86 17.00 -3.61
CA GLN A 186 -8.92 17.76 -4.86
C GLN A 186 -8.75 19.27 -4.67
N THR A 187 -9.05 19.80 -3.48
CA THR A 187 -8.83 21.21 -3.15
C THR A 187 -7.34 21.53 -3.03
N HIS A 188 -6.52 20.55 -2.63
CA HIS A 188 -5.09 20.76 -2.36
C HIS A 188 -4.16 20.08 -3.38
N ALA A 189 -4.60 19.00 -4.03
CA ALA A 189 -3.85 18.22 -5.01
C ALA A 189 -4.57 18.20 -6.36
N MET A 190 -3.82 18.04 -7.46
CA MET A 190 -4.43 17.83 -8.77
C MET A 190 -5.27 16.55 -8.75
N ALA A 191 -6.50 16.62 -9.28
CA ALA A 191 -7.31 15.44 -9.51
C ALA A 191 -6.63 14.54 -10.55
N ALA A 192 -6.71 13.22 -10.35
CA ALA A 192 -6.21 12.27 -11.33
C ALA A 192 -7.29 12.14 -12.38
N ARG A 193 -6.90 12.26 -13.66
CA ARG A 193 -7.83 12.16 -14.79
C ARG A 193 -7.22 11.20 -15.80
N MET A 194 -8.08 10.44 -16.47
CA MET A 194 -7.70 9.77 -17.72
C MET A 194 -7.85 10.79 -18.85
N GLU A 195 -6.82 10.89 -19.70
CA GLU A 195 -6.92 11.64 -20.94
C GLU A 195 -7.66 10.78 -21.99
N ASP A 196 -8.34 11.43 -22.95
CA ASP A 196 -9.28 10.78 -23.87
C ASP A 196 -8.63 9.72 -24.79
N ASP A 197 -7.31 9.77 -24.97
CA ASP A 197 -6.50 8.87 -25.81
C ASP A 197 -5.79 7.74 -25.03
N GLU A 198 -5.77 7.80 -23.70
CA GLU A 198 -5.17 6.78 -22.84
C GLU A 198 -5.93 5.47 -22.64
N PRO A 199 -7.26 5.31 -22.91
CA PRO A 199 -7.98 4.07 -22.59
C PRO A 199 -7.37 2.82 -23.24
N VAL A 200 -6.80 2.96 -24.44
CA VAL A 200 -6.19 1.85 -25.20
C VAL A 200 -4.84 1.44 -24.60
N LEU A 201 -3.97 2.39 -24.29
CA LEU A 201 -2.66 2.14 -23.66
C LEU A 201 -2.83 1.62 -22.22
N ILE A 202 -3.84 2.14 -21.51
CA ILE A 202 -4.25 1.67 -20.19
C ILE A 202 -4.82 0.25 -20.27
N ALA A 203 -5.63 -0.09 -21.27
CA ALA A 203 -6.12 -1.46 -21.44
C ALA A 203 -4.96 -2.45 -21.58
N GLU A 204 -3.95 -2.13 -22.40
CA GLU A 204 -2.73 -2.95 -22.55
C GLU A 204 -1.93 -3.07 -21.24
N HIS A 205 -1.82 -1.99 -20.46
CA HIS A 205 -1.08 -1.99 -19.19
C HIS A 205 -1.91 -2.48 -18.00
N SER A 206 -3.23 -2.55 -18.12
CA SER A 206 -4.14 -3.01 -17.07
C SER A 206 -4.12 -4.54 -16.92
N ASP A 207 -3.77 -5.27 -17.99
CA ASP A 207 -3.53 -6.71 -17.96
C ASP A 207 -2.25 -7.10 -17.22
N SER A 208 -1.45 -6.12 -16.82
CA SER A 208 -0.34 -6.34 -15.90
C SER A 208 -0.87 -6.97 -14.60
N LEU A 209 -0.23 -8.04 -14.13
CA LEU A 209 -0.62 -8.87 -12.97
C LEU A 209 -0.53 -8.14 -11.60
N TRP A 210 -0.69 -6.82 -11.55
CA TRP A 210 -0.51 -6.02 -10.34
C TRP A 210 -1.73 -6.10 -9.43
N SER A 211 -1.55 -6.80 -8.31
CA SER A 211 -2.44 -6.71 -7.16
C SER A 211 -2.22 -5.39 -6.43
N ILE A 212 -3.31 -4.72 -6.06
CA ILE A 212 -3.23 -3.42 -5.37
C ILE A 212 -2.80 -3.60 -3.92
N PRO A 213 -1.68 -2.99 -3.48
CA PRO A 213 -1.21 -3.06 -2.10
C PRO A 213 -2.23 -2.44 -1.15
N GLY A 214 -2.49 -3.11 -0.03
CA GLY A 214 -3.50 -2.70 0.94
C GLY A 214 -4.94 -3.13 0.62
N LEU A 215 -5.23 -3.57 -0.61
CA LEU A 215 -6.53 -4.17 -1.00
C LEU A 215 -6.46 -5.69 -1.19
N ALA A 216 -5.29 -6.26 -1.44
CA ALA A 216 -5.11 -7.70 -1.59
C ALA A 216 -5.43 -8.44 -0.28
N ILE A 217 -6.41 -9.35 -0.33
CA ILE A 217 -6.86 -10.18 0.80
C ILE A 217 -6.67 -11.64 0.38
N MET A 218 -6.06 -12.48 1.22
CA MET A 218 -5.79 -13.90 0.86
C MET A 218 -7.05 -14.73 0.52
N ASN A 219 -8.20 -14.36 1.09
CA ASN A 219 -9.47 -15.05 0.84
C ASN A 219 -10.30 -14.40 -0.29
N ILE A 220 -9.80 -13.34 -0.91
CA ILE A 220 -10.41 -12.76 -2.10
C ILE A 220 -9.57 -13.22 -3.28
N ASP A 221 -10.24 -13.72 -4.31
CA ASP A 221 -9.62 -14.02 -5.59
C ASP A 221 -8.68 -12.86 -5.97
N PRO A 222 -7.35 -13.08 -6.09
CA PRO A 222 -6.40 -12.02 -6.37
C PRO A 222 -6.77 -11.24 -7.63
N ASP A 223 -7.50 -11.87 -8.56
CA ASP A 223 -8.06 -11.22 -9.75
C ASP A 223 -8.98 -10.06 -9.37
N ARG A 224 -9.84 -10.17 -8.36
CA ARG A 224 -10.72 -9.07 -7.92
C ARG A 224 -9.96 -7.84 -7.42
N THR A 225 -8.74 -8.05 -6.92
CA THR A 225 -7.88 -6.97 -6.41
C THR A 225 -6.84 -6.51 -7.43
N ARG A 226 -6.90 -7.03 -8.66
CA ARG A 226 -6.06 -6.55 -9.76
C ARG A 226 -6.49 -5.17 -10.19
N LEU A 227 -5.49 -4.38 -10.58
CA LEU A 227 -5.68 -3.01 -11.02
C LEU A 227 -6.76 -2.88 -12.11
N LYS A 228 -6.75 -3.75 -13.13
CA LYS A 228 -7.81 -3.74 -14.16
C LYS A 228 -9.21 -3.92 -13.60
N ASN A 229 -9.41 -4.79 -12.62
CA ASN A 229 -10.75 -5.12 -12.11
C ASN A 229 -11.26 -4.07 -11.13
N VAL A 230 -10.36 -3.45 -10.36
CA VAL A 230 -10.70 -2.30 -9.50
C VAL A 230 -11.01 -1.06 -10.33
N ILE A 231 -10.41 -0.95 -11.52
CA ILE A 231 -10.66 0.15 -12.46
C ILE A 231 -11.84 -0.16 -13.39
N ALA A 232 -12.10 -1.42 -13.76
CA ALA A 232 -13.09 -1.87 -14.76
C ALA A 232 -14.53 -1.41 -14.53
N GLY A 233 -14.90 -1.00 -13.32
CA GLY A 233 -16.09 -0.16 -13.10
C GLY A 233 -15.99 1.26 -13.73
N VAL A 234 -15.14 1.45 -14.75
CA VAL A 234 -14.97 2.63 -15.63
C VAL A 234 -15.24 2.27 -17.09
N GLN A 235 -15.45 0.99 -17.43
CA GLN A 235 -15.93 0.58 -18.74
C GLN A 235 -17.48 0.56 -18.82
N ASP A 236 -18.16 1.47 -18.12
CA ASP A 236 -19.54 1.81 -18.49
C ASP A 236 -19.50 3.12 -19.29
N PRO A 237 -19.56 3.06 -20.63
CA PRO A 237 -19.73 4.23 -21.49
C PRO A 237 -21.18 4.73 -21.48
N ASP A 238 -21.85 4.75 -20.33
CA ASP A 238 -23.20 5.33 -20.17
C ASP A 238 -23.16 6.49 -19.17
N MET A 239 -22.39 7.52 -19.54
CA MET A 239 -22.64 8.88 -19.05
C MET A 239 -22.48 9.91 -20.17
N GLN A 240 -23.00 9.57 -21.35
CA GLN A 240 -23.38 10.52 -22.40
C GLN A 240 -24.83 10.27 -22.85
N SER A 241 -25.78 10.54 -21.97
CA SER A 241 -27.13 10.99 -22.35
C SER A 241 -27.96 11.23 -21.09
N VAL A 242 -28.07 12.48 -20.64
CA VAL A 242 -29.25 13.38 -20.73
C VAL A 242 -28.81 14.76 -20.26
#